data_AF-A0A2E2U5E4-F1
#
_entry.id   AF-A0A2E2U5E4-F1
#
_cell.length_a   1.000
_cell.length_b   1.000
_cell.length_c   1.000
_cell.angle_alpha   90.00
_cell.angle_beta   90.00
_cell.angle_gamma   90.00
#
_symmetry.space_group_name_H-M   'P 1'
#
loop_
_entity.id
_entity.type
_entity.pdbx_description
1 polymer ?
#
loop_
_entity_poly.entity_id
_entity_poly.type
_entity_poly.pdbx_seq_one_letter_code
_entity_poly.pdbx_strand_id
1 'polypeptide(L)'
;MIDINVEQLNIEMTDLAVKQLKNIIENDYTLEGLVFRLKIKGKECHGFTYSLGFTSEAADDLIYQVKGITIHIDPFTAYYCQEGIIEYLFDLETDQEGFFFENKNEKQYRGKFFKNEAMTPPIKDIGVSQ
;
A
#
# COMPACT_ATOMS: atom_id res chain seq x y z
N MET A 1 -14.50 0.70 -11.44
CA MET A 1 -13.61 0.71 -10.26
C MET A 1 -13.31 -0.74 -9.88
N ILE A 2 -12.13 -1.04 -9.35
CA ILE A 2 -11.77 -2.40 -8.91
C ILE A 2 -12.71 -2.83 -7.78
N ASP A 3 -13.19 -4.08 -7.81
CA ASP A 3 -14.01 -4.63 -6.73
C ASP A 3 -13.13 -5.14 -5.58
N ILE A 4 -12.85 -4.26 -4.63
CA ILE A 4 -12.07 -4.53 -3.41
C ILE A 4 -12.64 -3.71 -2.24
N ASN A 5 -12.67 -4.31 -1.06
CA ASN A 5 -13.13 -3.68 0.19
C ASN A 5 -12.00 -3.73 1.24
N VAL A 6 -11.98 -2.75 2.14
CA VAL A 6 -11.02 -2.62 3.24
C VAL A 6 -11.02 -3.82 4.18
N GLU A 7 -12.16 -4.50 4.32
CA GLU A 7 -12.32 -5.69 5.17
C GLU A 7 -11.54 -6.92 4.65
N GLN A 8 -11.08 -6.88 3.39
CA GLN A 8 -10.26 -7.94 2.79
C GLN A 8 -8.76 -7.72 3.03
N LEU A 9 -8.39 -6.60 3.64
CA LEU A 9 -7.00 -6.25 3.93
C LEU A 9 -6.62 -6.70 5.34
N ASN A 10 -5.48 -7.37 5.43
CA ASN A 10 -4.77 -7.72 6.64
C ASN A 10 -3.34 -7.16 6.54
N ILE A 11 -3.24 -5.84 6.69
CA ILE A 11 -1.96 -5.13 6.69
C ILE A 11 -1.57 -4.85 8.14
N GLU A 12 -0.41 -5.35 8.53
CA GLU A 12 0.19 -5.09 9.82
C GLU A 12 1.24 -4.00 9.71
N MET A 13 1.61 -3.43 10.85
CA MET A 13 2.70 -2.47 10.93
C MET A 13 3.51 -2.72 12.18
N THR A 14 4.83 -2.69 12.04
CA THR A 14 5.74 -2.94 13.17
C THR A 14 5.72 -1.76 14.13
N ASP A 15 6.11 -2.01 15.38
CA ASP A 15 6.09 -0.95 16.40
C ASP A 15 7.11 0.17 16.07
N LEU A 16 8.21 -0.18 15.40
CA LEU A 16 9.18 0.78 14.90
C LEU A 16 8.56 1.68 13.83
N ALA A 17 7.88 1.11 12.83
CA ALA A 17 7.20 1.88 11.80
C ALA A 17 6.12 2.79 12.38
N VAL A 18 5.29 2.30 13.32
CA VAL A 18 4.29 3.13 14.02
C VAL A 18 4.96 4.31 14.72
N LYS A 19 6.03 4.05 15.49
CA LYS A 19 6.73 5.08 16.26
C LYS A 19 7.34 6.14 15.33
N GLN A 20 7.99 5.72 14.26
CA GLN A 20 8.61 6.64 13.31
C GLN A 20 7.57 7.47 12.56
N LEU A 21 6.48 6.85 12.11
CA LEU A 21 5.43 7.57 11.41
C LEU A 21 4.77 8.63 12.30
N LYS A 22 4.49 8.31 13.57
CA LYS A 22 4.00 9.29 14.54
C LYS A 22 4.98 10.44 14.73
N ASN A 23 6.26 10.12 14.90
CA ASN A 23 7.30 11.14 15.05
C ASN A 23 7.34 12.09 13.85
N ILE A 24 7.28 11.55 12.62
CA ILE A 24 7.26 12.36 11.40
C ILE A 24 6.01 13.27 11.36
N ILE A 25 4.82 12.72 11.62
CA ILE A 25 3.57 13.49 11.62
C ILE A 25 3.60 14.61 12.68
N GLU A 26 4.16 14.36 13.86
CA GLU A 26 4.20 15.34 14.95
C GLU A 26 5.25 16.45 14.75
N ASN A 27 6.32 16.18 14.00
CA ASN A 27 7.47 17.09 13.90
C ASN A 27 7.63 17.74 12.52
N ASP A 28 7.01 17.21 11.47
CA ASP A 28 7.10 17.74 10.12
C ASP A 28 5.80 18.44 9.67
N TYR A 29 5.76 19.75 9.90
CA TYR A 29 4.63 20.60 9.52
C TYR A 29 4.44 20.73 8.00
N THR A 30 5.42 20.33 7.18
CA THR A 30 5.27 20.38 5.72
C THR A 30 4.30 19.32 5.19
N LEU A 31 3.92 18.37 6.04
CA LEU A 31 3.00 17.27 5.73
C LEU A 31 1.53 17.62 5.99
N GLU A 32 1.23 18.85 6.41
CA GLU A 32 -0.15 19.28 6.64
C GLU A 32 -1.01 19.08 5.37
N GLY A 33 -2.13 18.37 5.52
CA GLY A 33 -3.03 18.02 4.42
C GLY A 33 -2.56 16.87 3.52
N LEU A 34 -1.41 16.25 3.81
CA LEU A 34 -0.97 15.02 3.15
C LEU A 34 -1.40 13.79 3.94
N VAL A 35 -1.50 12.66 3.24
CA VAL A 35 -1.86 11.36 3.79
C VAL A 35 -0.74 10.35 3.56
N PHE A 36 -0.51 9.47 4.52
CA PHE A 36 0.44 8.36 4.36
C PHE A 36 -0.19 7.28 3.48
N ARG A 37 0.43 7.01 2.33
CA ARG A 37 -0.14 6.17 1.26
C ARG A 37 0.78 5.01 0.89
N LEU A 38 0.19 3.82 0.77
CA LEU A 38 0.81 2.63 0.18
C LEU A 38 0.38 2.52 -1.30
N LYS A 39 1.36 2.37 -2.19
CA LYS A 39 1.11 2.23 -3.63
C LYS A 39 2.08 1.25 -4.28
N ILE A 40 1.60 0.46 -5.25
CA ILE A 40 2.47 -0.24 -6.20
C ILE A 40 3.16 0.80 -7.10
N LYS A 41 4.48 0.87 -6.98
CA LYS A 41 5.35 1.71 -7.81
C LYS A 41 5.54 1.13 -9.21
N GLY A 42 5.67 -0.19 -9.30
CA GLY A 42 5.92 -0.87 -10.57
C GLY A 42 5.91 -2.38 -10.45
N LYS A 43 6.19 -3.05 -11.58
CA LYS A 43 6.25 -4.51 -11.67
C LYS A 43 7.59 -4.93 -12.25
N GLU A 44 8.29 -5.80 -11.55
CA GLU A 44 9.55 -6.40 -11.98
C GLU A 44 9.35 -7.88 -12.33
N CYS A 45 10.45 -8.59 -12.61
CA CYS A 45 10.41 -10.04 -12.81
C CYS A 45 10.08 -10.80 -11.53
N HIS A 46 10.45 -10.23 -10.38
CA HIS A 46 10.36 -10.87 -9.06
C HIS A 46 9.06 -10.58 -8.30
N GLY A 47 8.25 -9.63 -8.77
CA GLY A 47 7.02 -9.19 -8.11
C GLY A 47 6.71 -7.73 -8.38
N PHE A 48 5.96 -7.12 -7.48
CA PHE A 48 5.71 -5.68 -7.49
C PHE A 48 6.75 -4.95 -6.64
N THR A 49 7.03 -3.70 -7.00
CA THR A 49 7.73 -2.76 -6.14
C THR A 49 6.72 -1.78 -5.54
N TYR A 50 6.99 -1.32 -4.31
CA TYR A 50 6.05 -0.50 -3.55
C TYR A 50 6.67 0.86 -3.23
N SER A 51 5.80 1.84 -2.99
CA SER A 51 6.14 3.16 -2.48
C SER A 51 5.26 3.41 -1.25
N LEU A 52 5.90 3.86 -0.17
CA LEU A 52 5.25 4.33 1.05
C LEU A 52 5.71 5.76 1.30
N GLY A 53 4.77 6.67 1.52
CA GLY A 53 5.10 8.07 1.75
C GLY A 53 3.87 8.98 1.79
N PHE A 54 4.12 10.26 2.01
CA PHE A 54 3.07 11.27 2.09
C PHE A 54 2.69 11.79 0.71
N THR A 55 1.40 11.77 0.41
CA THR A 55 0.85 12.24 -0.87
C THR A 55 -0.45 13.01 -0.64
N SER A 56 -0.92 13.76 -1.63
CA SER A 56 -2.30 14.28 -1.61
C SER A 56 -3.30 13.13 -1.54
N GLU A 57 -4.42 13.37 -0.85
CA GLU A 57 -5.54 12.43 -0.80
C GLU A 57 -6.09 12.15 -2.20
N ALA A 58 -6.59 10.93 -2.41
CA ALA A 58 -7.36 10.57 -3.60
C ALA A 58 -8.73 10.02 -3.18
N ALA A 59 -9.78 10.45 -3.88
CA ALA A 59 -11.16 10.14 -3.52
C ALA A 59 -11.51 8.64 -3.61
N ASP A 60 -10.73 7.87 -4.37
CA ASP A 60 -10.91 6.44 -4.60
C ASP A 60 -10.02 5.56 -3.71
N ASP A 61 -9.19 6.16 -2.84
CA ASP A 61 -8.36 5.41 -1.91
C ASP A 61 -9.23 4.70 -0.85
N LEU A 62 -8.85 3.46 -0.55
CA LEU A 62 -9.33 2.76 0.62
C LEU A 62 -8.61 3.31 1.86
N ILE A 63 -9.38 3.62 2.89
CA ILE A 63 -8.87 4.12 4.18
C ILE A 63 -8.76 2.94 5.14
N TYR A 64 -7.53 2.52 5.43
CA TYR A 64 -7.24 1.40 6.32
C TYR A 64 -6.64 1.89 7.65
N GLN A 65 -7.12 1.36 8.79
CA GLN A 65 -6.60 1.73 10.11
C GLN A 65 -5.84 0.58 10.75
N VAL A 66 -4.63 0.86 11.23
CA VAL A 66 -3.79 -0.12 11.95
C VAL A 66 -3.00 0.56 13.05
N LYS A 67 -3.08 0.03 14.28
CA LYS A 67 -2.38 0.56 15.47
C LYS A 67 -2.58 2.08 15.68
N GLY A 68 -3.76 2.60 15.35
CA GLY A 68 -4.11 4.02 15.48
C GLY A 68 -3.49 4.92 14.40
N ILE A 69 -2.95 4.35 13.33
CA ILE A 69 -2.49 5.05 12.13
C ILE A 69 -3.52 4.84 11.01
N THR A 70 -3.75 5.89 10.23
CA THR A 70 -4.54 5.84 9.00
C THR A 70 -3.62 5.70 7.80
N ILE A 71 -3.92 4.74 6.93
CA ILE A 71 -3.17 4.44 5.70
C ILE A 71 -4.13 4.53 4.52
N HIS A 72 -3.73 5.28 3.50
CA HIS A 72 -4.45 5.34 2.23
C HIS A 72 -3.88 4.30 1.26
N ILE A 73 -4.74 3.60 0.56
CA ILE A 73 -4.34 2.53 -0.36
C ILE A 73 -5.19 2.62 -1.61
N ASP A 74 -4.56 2.81 -2.78
CA ASP A 74 -5.32 2.85 -4.02
C ASP A 74 -5.94 1.46 -4.33
N PRO A 75 -7.07 1.39 -5.04
CA PRO A 75 -7.78 0.12 -5.27
C PRO A 75 -6.93 -0.96 -5.97
N PHE A 76 -6.00 -0.56 -6.85
CA PHE A 76 -5.13 -1.50 -7.54
C PHE A 76 -4.13 -2.12 -6.56
N THR A 77 -3.51 -1.28 -5.73
CA THR A 77 -2.62 -1.74 -4.67
C THR A 77 -3.36 -2.61 -3.66
N ALA A 78 -4.55 -2.21 -3.20
CA ALA A 78 -5.35 -2.97 -2.25
C ALA A 78 -5.68 -4.39 -2.75
N TYR A 79 -5.97 -4.55 -4.04
CA TYR A 79 -6.25 -5.86 -4.62
C TYR A 79 -5.05 -6.81 -4.58
N TYR A 80 -3.86 -6.31 -4.89
CA TYR A 80 -2.64 -7.13 -4.96
C TYR A 80 -1.89 -7.24 -3.62
N CYS A 81 -2.23 -6.40 -2.64
CA CYS A 81 -1.55 -6.27 -1.35
C CYS A 81 -2.52 -6.51 -0.20
N GLN A 82 -3.24 -7.63 -0.24
CA GLN A 82 -4.24 -7.96 0.77
C GLN A 82 -3.58 -8.32 2.10
N GLU A 83 -2.44 -9.00 2.08
CA GLU A 83 -1.71 -9.36 3.30
C GLU A 83 -0.28 -8.82 3.24
N GLY A 84 0.14 -8.09 4.28
CA GLY A 84 1.48 -7.54 4.31
C GLY A 84 1.88 -6.87 5.61
N ILE A 85 3.15 -6.50 5.70
CA ILE A 85 3.73 -5.83 6.86
C ILE A 85 4.42 -4.56 6.40
N ILE A 86 4.07 -3.44 7.03
CA ILE A 86 4.79 -2.18 6.89
C ILE A 86 5.87 -2.10 7.98
N GLU A 87 7.10 -1.87 7.55
CA GLU A 87 8.29 -1.76 8.39
C GLU A 87 9.00 -0.42 8.12
N TYR A 88 9.82 0.03 9.06
CA TYR A 88 10.75 1.13 8.87
C TYR A 88 12.17 0.60 8.99
N LEU A 89 12.97 0.79 7.94
CA LEU A 89 14.38 0.46 7.97
C LEU A 89 15.18 1.75 8.18
N PHE A 90 16.18 1.65 9.03
CA PHE A 90 17.18 2.68 9.26
C PHE A 90 18.53 1.99 9.41
N ASP A 91 19.32 2.06 8.36
CA ASP A 91 20.64 1.45 8.28
C ASP A 91 21.66 2.53 7.91
N LEU A 92 22.48 2.89 8.90
CA LEU A 92 23.54 3.89 8.77
C LEU A 92 24.73 3.39 7.94
N GLU A 93 24.94 2.08 7.85
CA GLU A 93 26.07 1.50 7.09
C GLU A 93 25.76 1.47 5.60
N THR A 94 24.50 1.25 5.24
CA THR A 94 24.04 1.21 3.85
C THR A 94 23.39 2.51 3.37
N ASP A 95 23.28 3.51 4.24
CA ASP A 95 22.57 4.79 4.01
C ASP A 95 21.12 4.55 3.55
N GLN A 96 20.50 3.46 4.03
CA GLN A 96 19.13 3.09 3.71
C GLN A 96 18.19 3.50 4.84
N GLU A 97 17.32 4.45 4.54
CA GLU A 97 16.25 4.87 5.43
C GLU A 97 14.93 4.92 4.69
N GLY A 98 13.87 4.43 5.33
CA GLY A 98 12.52 4.65 4.86
C GLY A 98 11.53 3.57 5.25
N PHE A 99 10.30 3.75 4.79
CA PHE A 99 9.23 2.78 4.96
C PHE A 99 9.26 1.73 3.85
N PHE A 100 9.11 0.48 4.26
CA PHE A 100 9.10 -0.69 3.39
C PHE A 100 7.82 -1.48 3.59
N PHE A 101 7.35 -2.10 2.51
CA PHE A 101 6.20 -2.99 2.54
C PHE A 101 6.62 -4.40 2.12
N GLU A 102 6.39 -5.36 2.99
CA GLU A 102 6.50 -6.78 2.67
C GLU A 102 5.12 -7.34 2.31
N ASN A 103 4.90 -7.65 1.03
CA ASN A 103 3.65 -8.25 0.57
C ASN A 103 3.70 -9.78 0.72
N LYS A 104 2.87 -10.35 1.61
CA LYS A 104 2.79 -11.80 1.83
C LYS A 104 2.17 -12.55 0.64
N ASN A 105 1.46 -11.84 -0.25
CA ASN A 105 0.90 -12.39 -1.49
C ASN A 105 1.85 -12.31 -2.69
N GLU A 106 3.04 -11.70 -2.56
CA GLU A 106 3.93 -11.39 -3.69
C GLU A 106 4.30 -12.60 -4.56
N LYS A 107 4.43 -13.79 -3.95
CA LYS A 107 4.76 -15.03 -4.65
C LYS A 107 3.73 -15.40 -5.73
N GLN A 108 2.48 -14.94 -5.58
CA GLN A 108 1.41 -15.19 -6.54
C GLN A 108 1.59 -14.35 -7.81
N TYR A 109 2.23 -13.18 -7.71
CA TYR A 109 2.28 -12.17 -8.78
C TYR A 109 3.63 -12.10 -9.50
N ARG A 110 4.34 -13.22 -9.56
CA ARG A 110 5.64 -13.32 -10.27
C ARG A 110 5.48 -13.54 -11.77
N GLY A 111 6.47 -13.12 -12.54
CA GLY A 111 6.51 -13.36 -13.98
C GLY A 111 5.39 -12.66 -14.77
N LYS A 112 4.74 -13.40 -15.67
CA LYS A 112 3.66 -12.90 -16.53
C LYS A 112 2.27 -13.31 -16.01
N PHE A 113 2.06 -13.24 -14.69
CA PHE A 113 0.80 -13.64 -14.05
C PHE A 113 -0.42 -12.92 -14.65
N PHE A 114 -0.26 -11.67 -15.09
CA PHE A 114 -1.29 -10.85 -15.75
C PHE A 114 -1.82 -11.42 -17.08
N LYS A 115 -1.21 -12.49 -17.61
CA LYS A 115 -1.78 -13.26 -18.73
C LYS A 115 -2.91 -14.20 -18.31
N ASN A 116 -3.04 -14.45 -17.01
CA ASN A 116 -4.15 -15.19 -16.43
C ASN A 116 -5.20 -14.18 -15.96
N GLU A 117 -6.34 -14.11 -16.66
CA GLU A 117 -7.44 -13.18 -16.35
C GLU A 117 -7.99 -13.36 -14.94
N ALA A 118 -7.91 -14.56 -14.37
CA ALA A 118 -8.32 -14.82 -12.98
C ALA A 118 -7.39 -14.15 -11.94
N MET A 119 -6.21 -13.68 -12.35
CA MET A 119 -5.24 -13.01 -11.48
C MET A 119 -5.21 -11.49 -11.67
N THR A 120 -6.12 -10.96 -12.49
CA THR A 120 -6.29 -9.52 -12.67
C THR A 120 -7.51 -9.02 -11.89
N PRO A 121 -7.50 -7.77 -11.38
CA PRO A 121 -8.60 -7.25 -10.60
C PRO A 121 -9.91 -7.26 -11.39
N PRO A 122 -11.02 -7.76 -10.80
CA PRO A 122 -12.33 -7.63 -11.40
C PRO A 122 -12.72 -6.15 -11.43
N ILE A 123 -13.18 -5.69 -12.59
CA ILE A 123 -13.73 -4.35 -12.75
C ILE A 123 -15.21 -4.44 -12.37
N LYS A 124 -15.67 -3.61 -11.43
CA LYS A 124 -17.12 -3.44 -11.18
C LYS A 124 -17.77 -3.05 -12.50
N ASP A 125 -18.67 -3.91 -12.99
CA ASP A 125 -19.54 -3.61 -14.11
C ASP A 125 -20.45 -2.46 -13.67
N ILE A 126 -20.11 -1.24 -14.09
CA ILE A 126 -20.98 -0.09 -13.91
C ILE A 126 -22.04 -0.29 -14.98
N GLY A 127 -23.06 -1.08 -14.67
CA GLY A 127 -24.12 -1.42 -15.59
C GLY A 127 -24.56 -0.16 -16.33
N VAL A 128 -24.33 -0.12 -17.63
CA VAL A 128 -24.91 0.91 -18.49
C VAL A 128 -26.41 0.67 -18.40
N SER A 129 -27.09 1.41 -17.53
CA SER A 129 -28.54 1.51 -17.57
C SER A 129 -28.90 2.01 -18.97
N GLN A 130 -29.51 1.14 -19.76
CA GLN A 130 -30.28 1.54 -20.94
C GLN A 130 -31.47 2.40 -20.50
#